data_AF-G2QDQ2-F1
#
_entry.id   AF-G2QDQ2-F1
#
_cell.length_a   1.000
_cell.length_b   1.000
_cell.length_c   1.000
_cell.angle_alpha   90.00
_cell.angle_beta   90.00
_cell.angle_gamma   90.00
#
_symmetry.space_group_name_H-M   'P 1'
#
loop_
_entity.id
_entity.type
_entity.pdbx_description
1 polymer ?
#
loop_
_entity_poly.entity_id
_entity_poly.type
_entity_poly.pdbx_seq_one_letter_code
_entity_poly.pdbx_strand_id
1 'polypeptide(L)'
;MSSSTIQYILDGVSVTVATLLIYTGVRCLQNPLSLAKTFGLPTATREEVVFFQSSTGRNIGAGLFIYIMTYLQERRLLGIFFLCWSTAGMADTKLLLEHPRGTKVLMHVRNTCVLLVLGPLLIKFAS
;
A
#
# COMPACT_ATOMS: atom_id res chain seq x y z
N MET A 1 7.51 -6.60 26.45
CA MET A 1 8.11 -7.05 25.17
C MET A 1 9.47 -6.40 25.03
N SER A 2 10.49 -7.14 24.61
CA SER A 2 11.81 -6.54 24.35
C SER A 2 11.75 -5.64 23.11
N SER A 3 12.69 -4.70 23.01
CA SER A 3 12.84 -3.84 21.81
C SER A 3 12.95 -4.69 20.53
N SER A 4 13.68 -5.81 20.61
CA SER A 4 13.83 -6.76 19.50
C SER A 4 12.51 -7.40 19.05
N THR A 5 11.62 -7.81 19.97
CA THR A 5 10.32 -8.39 19.58
C THR A 5 9.46 -7.38 18.84
N ILE A 6 9.46 -6.11 19.27
CA ILE A 6 8.72 -5.04 18.59
C ILE A 6 9.26 -4.86 17.16
N GLN A 7 10.58 -4.79 16.99
CA GLN A 7 11.21 -4.64 15.69
C GLN A 7 10.83 -5.76 14.72
N TYR A 8 10.88 -7.03 15.15
CA TYR A 8 10.46 -8.16 14.30
C TYR A 8 9.00 -8.09 13.88
N ILE A 9 8.11 -7.64 14.77
CA ILE A 9 6.69 -7.45 14.44
C ILE A 9 6.55 -6.34 13.38
N LEU A 10 7.21 -5.20 13.56
CA LEU A 10 7.15 -4.10 12.60
C LEU A 10 7.70 -4.50 11.24
N ASP A 11 8.79 -5.25 11.20
CA ASP A 11 9.38 -5.79 9.96
C ASP A 11 8.42 -6.78 9.29
N GLY A 12 7.81 -7.69 10.05
CA GLY A 12 6.83 -8.66 9.54
C GLY A 12 5.58 -7.99 8.96
N VAL A 13 5.06 -6.95 9.61
CA VAL A 13 3.96 -6.14 9.08
C VAL A 13 4.39 -5.42 7.79
N SER A 14 5.60 -4.86 7.76
CA SER A 14 6.15 -4.17 6.58
C SER A 14 6.28 -5.11 5.38
N VAL A 15 6.80 -6.31 5.58
CA VAL A 15 6.88 -7.38 4.58
C VAL A 15 5.49 -7.78 4.07
N THR A 16 4.50 -7.83 4.96
CA THR A 16 3.11 -8.11 4.56
C THR A 16 2.59 -7.03 3.63
N VAL A 17 2.82 -5.75 3.94
CA VAL A 17 2.46 -4.62 3.06
C VAL A 17 3.19 -4.72 1.72
N ALA A 18 4.50 -5.00 1.71
CA ALA A 18 5.28 -5.17 0.49
C ALA A 18 4.72 -6.28 -0.41
N THR A 19 4.39 -7.42 0.18
CA THR A 19 3.80 -8.57 -0.52
C THR A 19 2.48 -8.21 -1.18
N LEU A 20 1.59 -7.52 -0.46
CA LEU A 20 0.29 -7.10 -0.98
C LEU A 20 0.44 -6.08 -2.12
N LEU A 21 1.39 -5.15 -2.02
CA LEU A 21 1.68 -4.19 -3.08
C LEU A 21 2.20 -4.88 -4.35
N ILE A 22 3.18 -5.78 -4.22
CA ILE A 22 3.68 -6.55 -5.36
C ILE A 22 2.57 -7.42 -5.96
N TYR A 23 1.82 -8.14 -5.13
CA TYR A 23 0.71 -8.98 -5.58
C TYR A 23 -0.33 -8.18 -6.38
N THR A 24 -0.76 -7.02 -5.87
CA THR A 24 -1.72 -6.17 -6.57
C THR A 24 -1.14 -5.60 -7.86
N GLY A 25 0.13 -5.21 -7.87
CA GLY A 25 0.82 -4.77 -9.08
C GLY A 25 0.89 -5.87 -10.16
N VAL A 26 1.32 -7.08 -9.79
CA VAL A 26 1.36 -8.23 -10.71
C VAL A 26 -0.03 -8.58 -11.23
N ARG A 27 -1.06 -8.58 -10.38
CA ARG A 27 -2.44 -8.80 -10.83
C ARG A 27 -2.92 -7.72 -11.81
N CYS A 28 -2.48 -6.48 -11.63
CA CYS A 28 -2.81 -5.38 -12.52
C CYS A 28 -2.22 -5.60 -13.93
N LEU A 29 -1.01 -6.16 -14.04
CA LEU A 29 -0.42 -6.54 -15.34
C LEU A 29 -1.25 -7.59 -16.08
N GLN A 30 -1.76 -8.57 -15.33
CA GLN A 30 -2.51 -9.68 -15.91
C GLN A 30 -3.92 -9.28 -16.32
N ASN A 31 -4.63 -8.53 -15.46
CA ASN A 31 -6.01 -8.15 -15.68
C ASN A 31 -6.37 -6.86 -14.92
N PRO A 32 -6.12 -5.68 -15.50
CA PRO A 32 -6.35 -4.40 -14.84
C PRO A 32 -7.85 -4.16 -14.52
N LEU A 33 -8.74 -4.68 -15.38
CA LEU A 33 -10.20 -4.61 -15.16
C LEU A 33 -10.63 -5.38 -13.90
N SER A 34 -10.13 -6.60 -13.73
CA SER A 34 -10.41 -7.41 -12.54
C SER A 34 -9.88 -6.73 -11.27
N LEU A 35 -8.70 -6.12 -11.35
CA LEU A 35 -8.16 -5.37 -10.23
C LEU A 35 -8.99 -4.14 -9.91
N ALA A 36 -9.42 -3.34 -10.90
CA ALA A 36 -10.27 -2.17 -10.67
C ALA A 36 -11.57 -2.52 -9.93
N LYS A 37 -12.21 -3.63 -10.31
CA LYS A 37 -13.39 -4.16 -9.61
C LYS A 37 -13.06 -4.59 -8.17
N THR A 38 -11.89 -5.22 -7.99
CA THR A 38 -11.41 -5.62 -6.65
C THR A 38 -11.01 -4.42 -5.79
N PHE A 39 -10.51 -3.35 -6.41
CA PHE A 39 -10.10 -2.10 -5.77
C PHE A 39 -11.30 -1.32 -5.21
N GLY A 40 -12.46 -1.42 -5.87
CA GLY A 40 -13.70 -0.80 -5.43
C GLY A 40 -14.51 -0.11 -6.54
N LEU A 41 -14.12 -0.27 -7.81
CA LEU A 41 -14.76 0.30 -8.98
C LEU A 41 -15.55 -0.80 -9.74
N PRO A 42 -16.74 -1.22 -9.26
CA PRO A 42 -17.45 -2.38 -9.80
C PRO A 42 -17.91 -2.19 -11.25
N THR A 43 -18.13 -0.94 -11.68
CA THR A 43 -18.60 -0.58 -13.02
C THR A 43 -17.49 -0.13 -13.97
N ALA A 44 -16.22 -0.27 -13.58
CA ALA A 44 -15.10 0.10 -14.45
C ALA A 44 -15.18 -0.63 -15.81
N THR A 45 -14.91 0.08 -16.90
CA THR A 45 -14.80 -0.48 -18.25
C THR A 45 -13.35 -0.75 -18.64
N ARG A 46 -13.12 -1.36 -19.81
CA ARG A 46 -11.76 -1.62 -20.31
C ARG A 46 -11.04 -0.33 -20.70
N GLU A 47 -11.78 0.65 -21.21
CA GLU A 47 -11.25 1.96 -21.60
C GLU A 47 -10.83 2.79 -20.38
N GLU A 48 -11.57 2.68 -19.28
CA GLU A 48 -11.29 3.43 -18.04
C GLU A 48 -10.05 2.92 -17.30
N VAL A 49 -9.69 1.65 -17.47
CA VAL A 49 -8.56 1.02 -16.76
C VAL A 49 -7.23 1.12 -17.50
N VAL A 50 -7.13 1.93 -18.55
CA VAL A 50 -5.84 2.18 -19.24
C VAL A 50 -4.83 2.79 -18.28
N PHE A 51 -5.26 3.72 -17.42
CA PHE A 51 -4.40 4.35 -16.42
C PHE A 51 -4.08 3.44 -15.22
N PHE A 52 -4.80 2.33 -15.02
CA PHE A 52 -4.49 1.38 -13.95
C PHE A 52 -3.11 0.74 -14.13
N GLN A 53 -2.56 0.69 -15.34
CA GLN A 53 -1.19 0.23 -15.56
C GLN A 53 -0.15 1.11 -14.88
N SER A 54 -0.40 2.40 -14.67
CA SER A 54 0.50 3.24 -13.87
C SER A 54 0.51 2.82 -12.38
N SER A 55 -0.62 2.31 -11.88
CA SER A 55 -0.74 1.74 -10.54
C SER A 55 0.11 0.46 -10.39
N THR A 56 0.32 -0.29 -11.47
CA THR A 56 1.25 -1.43 -11.48
C THR A 56 2.66 -1.03 -11.04
N GLY A 57 3.30 -0.13 -11.80
CA GLY A 57 4.68 0.26 -11.56
C GLY A 57 4.83 0.91 -10.18
N ARG A 58 3.85 1.74 -9.81
CA ARG A 58 3.71 2.34 -8.47
C ARG A 58 3.74 1.27 -7.37
N ASN A 59 2.87 0.28 -7.43
CA ASN A 59 2.74 -0.71 -6.36
C ASN A 59 3.93 -1.69 -6.33
N ILE A 60 4.42 -2.16 -7.48
CA ILE A 60 5.60 -3.04 -7.53
C ILE A 60 6.82 -2.30 -7.00
N GLY A 61 7.07 -1.08 -7.47
CA GLY A 61 8.20 -0.25 -7.02
C GLY A 61 8.16 0.02 -5.52
N ALA A 62 7.00 0.38 -4.98
CA ALA A 62 6.82 0.57 -3.54
C ALA A 62 7.06 -0.71 -2.74
N GLY A 63 6.52 -1.84 -3.19
CA GLY A 63 6.74 -3.13 -2.52
C GLY A 63 8.20 -3.54 -2.51
N LEU A 64 8.91 -3.37 -3.64
CA LEU A 64 10.35 -3.62 -3.72
C LEU A 64 11.13 -2.69 -2.80
N PHE A 65 10.80 -1.40 -2.78
CA PHE A 65 11.43 -0.44 -1.87
C PHE A 65 11.27 -0.89 -0.41
N ILE A 66 10.06 -1.27 0.00
CA ILE A 66 9.80 -1.76 1.37
C ILE A 66 10.64 -3.00 1.67
N TYR A 67 10.73 -3.97 0.75
CA TYR A 67 11.57 -5.15 0.95
C TYR A 67 13.04 -4.80 1.12
N ILE A 68 13.58 -3.93 0.26
CA ILE A 68 14.98 -3.52 0.32
C ILE A 68 15.25 -2.80 1.65
N MET A 69 14.42 -1.84 2.04
CA MET A 69 14.61 -1.12 3.31
C MET A 69 14.47 -2.02 4.52
N THR A 70 13.54 -2.99 4.49
CA THR A 70 13.39 -3.97 5.58
C THR A 70 14.63 -4.87 5.67
N TYR A 71 15.15 -5.34 4.52
CA TYR A 71 16.36 -6.16 4.46
C TYR A 71 17.60 -5.41 4.96
N LEU A 72 17.75 -4.14 4.57
CA LEU A 72 18.83 -3.26 5.03
C LEU A 72 18.64 -2.75 6.48
N GLN A 73 17.51 -3.08 7.11
CA GLN A 73 17.13 -2.61 8.45
C GLN A 73 17.03 -1.08 8.57
N GLU A 74 16.79 -0.39 7.45
CA GLU A 74 16.64 1.06 7.35
C GLU A 74 15.23 1.50 7.81
N ARG A 75 14.87 1.16 9.05
CA ARG A 75 13.51 1.31 9.61
C ARG A 75 13.05 2.76 9.64
N ARG A 76 13.96 3.71 9.90
CA ARG A 76 13.63 5.13 9.92
C ARG A 76 13.21 5.61 8.54
N LEU A 77 13.98 5.25 7.50
CA LEU A 77 13.67 5.61 6.12
C LEU A 77 12.38 4.93 5.65
N LEU A 78 12.19 3.66 6.00
CA LEU A 78 10.95 2.93 5.74
C LEU A 78 9.73 3.57 6.41
N GLY A 79 9.87 4.03 7.66
CA GLY A 79 8.79 4.70 8.37
C GLY A 79 8.41 6.04 7.75
N ILE A 80 9.40 6.83 7.30
CA ILE A 80 9.16 8.07 6.52
C ILE A 80 8.43 7.73 5.22
N PHE A 81 8.89 6.68 4.52
CA PHE A 81 8.24 6.23 3.29
C PHE A 81 6.78 5.85 3.53
N PHE A 82 6.42 5.13 4.59
CA PHE A 82 5.02 4.81 4.87
C PHE A 82 4.15 6.03 5.17
N LEU A 83 4.70 7.03 5.86
CA LEU A 83 3.99 8.30 6.06
C LEU A 83 3.73 9.00 4.72
N CYS A 84 4.73 9.07 3.83
CA CYS A 84 4.54 9.62 2.49
C CYS A 84 3.55 8.78 1.66
N TRP A 85 3.65 7.45 1.72
CA TRP A 85 2.80 6.52 0.98
C TRP A 85 1.34 6.55 1.42
N SER A 86 1.07 6.99 2.65
CA SER A 86 -0.31 7.20 3.11
C SER A 86 -1.10 8.16 2.20
N THR A 87 -0.43 9.09 1.52
CA THR A 87 -1.06 9.99 0.53
C THR A 87 -1.62 9.23 -0.68
N ALA A 88 -1.02 8.12 -1.08
CA ALA A 88 -1.59 7.23 -2.10
C ALA A 88 -2.90 6.61 -1.61
N GLY A 89 -2.96 6.18 -0.34
CA GLY A 89 -4.18 5.69 0.29
C GLY A 89 -5.28 6.76 0.41
N MET A 90 -4.91 8.02 0.65
CA MET A 90 -5.84 9.15 0.62
C MET A 90 -6.41 9.39 -0.79
N ALA A 91 -5.56 9.37 -1.81
CA ALA A 91 -5.98 9.49 -3.21
C ALA A 91 -6.92 8.34 -3.62
N ASP A 92 -6.57 7.11 -3.26
CA ASP A 92 -7.37 5.91 -3.52
C ASP A 92 -8.75 6.00 -2.81
N THR A 93 -8.79 6.51 -1.58
CA THR A 93 -10.03 6.76 -0.84
C THR A 93 -10.89 7.82 -1.51
N LYS A 94 -10.28 8.95 -1.91
CA LYS A 94 -10.98 10.05 -2.59
C LYS A 94 -11.58 9.58 -3.92
N LEU A 95 -10.81 8.83 -4.72
CA LEU A 95 -11.28 8.25 -5.98
C LEU A 95 -12.58 7.44 -5.80
N LEU A 96 -12.67 6.66 -4.72
CA LEU A 96 -13.85 5.85 -4.44
C LEU A 96 -15.03 6.67 -3.90
N LEU A 97 -14.77 7.76 -3.17
CA LEU A 97 -15.83 8.68 -2.72
C LEU A 97 -16.43 9.47 -3.88
N GLU A 98 -15.62 9.82 -4.88
CA GLU A 98 -16.06 10.57 -6.07
C GLU A 98 -16.70 9.66 -7.13
N HIS A 99 -16.47 8.34 -7.07
CA HIS A 99 -17.04 7.42 -8.02
C HIS A 99 -18.51 7.08 -7.68
N PRO A 100 -19.48 7.22 -8.62
CA PRO A 100 -20.92 7.08 -8.35
C PRO A 100 -21.35 5.74 -7.75
N ARG A 101 -20.56 4.68 -7.97
CA ARG A 101 -20.75 3.33 -7.42
C ARG A 101 -19.51 2.81 -6.72
N GLY A 102 -18.68 3.71 -6.18
CA GLY A 102 -17.48 3.36 -5.44
C GLY A 102 -17.81 2.48 -4.23
N THR A 103 -17.03 1.44 -4.02
CA THR A 103 -17.18 0.51 -2.89
C THR A 103 -15.84 0.40 -2.15
N LYS A 104 -15.81 -0.26 -0.99
CA LYS A 104 -14.58 -0.52 -0.21
C LYS A 104 -13.83 0.72 0.29
N VAL A 105 -14.49 1.88 0.37
CA VAL A 105 -13.92 3.11 0.97
C VAL A 105 -13.30 2.83 2.34
N LEU A 106 -14.01 2.11 3.23
CA LEU A 106 -13.53 1.79 4.57
C LEU A 106 -12.26 0.93 4.57
N MET A 107 -12.09 0.04 3.58
CA MET A 107 -10.86 -0.74 3.42
C MET A 107 -9.66 0.16 3.15
N HIS A 108 -9.82 1.16 2.29
CA HIS A 108 -8.76 2.11 1.95
C HIS A 108 -8.46 3.10 3.08
N VAL A 109 -9.49 3.56 3.79
CA VAL A 109 -9.32 4.33 5.04
C VAL A 109 -8.51 3.52 6.05
N ARG A 110 -8.90 2.27 6.30
CA ARG A 110 -8.18 1.36 7.21
C ARG A 110 -6.72 1.20 6.78
N ASN A 111 -6.47 0.90 5.50
CA ASN A 111 -5.10 0.73 4.99
C ASN A 111 -4.27 2.01 5.18
N THR A 112 -4.86 3.18 4.94
CA THR A 112 -4.21 4.48 5.16
C THR A 112 -3.86 4.68 6.64
N CYS A 113 -4.79 4.37 7.55
CA CYS A 113 -4.53 4.43 8.99
C CYS A 113 -3.42 3.48 9.42
N VAL A 114 -3.36 2.26 8.87
CA VAL A 114 -2.26 1.31 9.14
C VAL A 114 -0.91 1.96 8.81
N LEU A 115 -0.78 2.63 7.66
CA LEU A 115 0.47 3.30 7.28
C LEU A 115 0.80 4.48 8.20
N LEU A 116 -0.21 5.28 8.57
CA LEU A 116 -0.06 6.42 9.48
C LEU A 116 0.34 6.01 10.90
N VAL A 117 0.00 4.79 11.33
CA VAL A 117 0.45 4.24 12.63
C VAL A 117 1.79 3.53 12.50
N LEU A 118 1.97 2.73 11.46
CA LEU A 118 3.19 1.93 11.25
C LEU A 118 4.42 2.82 11.01
N GLY A 119 4.27 3.91 10.26
CA GLY A 119 5.36 4.85 9.96
C GLY A 119 6.01 5.44 11.22
N PRO A 120 5.26 6.10 12.12
CA PRO A 120 5.80 6.63 13.37
C PRO A 120 6.37 5.55 14.29
N LEU A 121 5.78 4.36 14.33
CA LEU A 121 6.31 3.25 15.13
C LEU A 121 7.69 2.81 14.61
N LEU A 122 7.84 2.63 13.30
CA LEU A 122 9.13 2.31 12.69
C LEU A 122 10.20 3.39 12.94
N ILE A 123 9.81 4.67 12.87
CA ILE A 123 10.73 5.78 13.18
C ILE A 123 11.14 5.75 14.66
N LYS A 124 10.18 5.53 15.58
CA LYS A 124 10.42 5.52 17.01
C LYS A 124 11.32 4.37 17.46
N PHE A 125 11.19 3.20 16.83
CA PHE A 125 11.94 1.98 17.18
C PHE A 125 13.10 1.69 16.21
N ALA A 126 13.51 2.69 15.42
CA ALA A 126 14.75 2.67 14.65
C ALA A 126 15.94 2.90 15.59
N SER A 127 16.31 1.87 16.33
CA SER A 127 17.46 1.82 17.23
C SER A 127 18.37 0.68 16.84
#